data_AF-R7LGA7-F1
#
_entry.id   AF-R7LGA7-F1
#
_cell.length_a   1.000
_cell.length_b   1.000
_cell.length_c   1.000
_cell.angle_alpha   90.00
_cell.angle_beta   90.00
_cell.angle_gamma   90.00
#
_symmetry.space_group_name_H-M   'P 1'
#
loop_
_entity.id
_entity.type
_entity.pdbx_description
1 polymer ?
#
loop_
_entity_poly.entity_id
_entity_poly.type
_entity_poly.pdbx_seq_one_letter_code
_entity_poly.pdbx_strand_id
1 'polypeptide(L)'
;MKKNMLLKFLLLLGCFSVITPHCMRAQTPDQEKAVKSIFKELSKQRGVMKTEVKYSGTMSAEIAGFDWHRAEGRGWTHGTRITLPRIERELLDSLCRLFERLRNELANVQQVNIYAKHGKGTTYFDPSSTFYAFSLQPDSTFCMLTAVAENEVCIPSDWPTRNYYYHPSAEARRTAYFADLAPRQKRLVALSRLWESVKRNFVFMNRTAVNWDSLYAAMIPEMERVKTDDETARLLQRMAARLNDGHTYVFQQKRGSERSLPFTTVLIEGRVWVDRVFSSSLQNEGVRRGMELTHINGMPVKEWAKSRVMPYISSSTAQWTEHEAYDGSQLTMGKPGEKLKLQFAEGEKVLRITCKLGVYKADLAYKEPDVAFRVLDTNVGYLRIRTFNGYHLMGEFQKVYPDLLKTRALIIDIRNNGGGNSGNGDFLASSLVADTLMRGAWSSPKYIPAYASWGTKLDDYQVAEQPLMHNKNMEPYGKPIIVLVNRGTFSAAEDFAALLQGNRQAKLVGMPTGGSTGNGVYISLMDGVAANICTKYDKAPGGDDFVGRGLLPDVRVDETYDSYFNQNESAALRKALDLLLM
;
A
#
# COMPACT_ATOMS: atom_id res chain seq x y z
N MET A 1 12.35 39.27 33.91
CA MET A 1 11.62 38.41 34.87
C MET A 1 10.67 37.34 34.28
N LYS A 2 10.22 37.39 33.00
CA LYS A 2 9.32 36.35 32.43
C LYS A 2 9.98 35.09 31.83
N LYS A 3 11.28 35.13 31.46
CA LYS A 3 12.01 33.98 30.85
C LYS A 3 12.17 32.76 31.79
N ASN A 4 12.22 32.97 33.11
CA ASN A 4 12.43 31.89 34.09
C ASN A 4 11.17 31.09 34.46
N MET A 5 9.99 31.51 33.99
CA MET A 5 8.73 30.89 34.42
C MET A 5 8.40 29.62 33.62
N LEU A 6 8.69 29.61 32.31
CA LEU A 6 8.37 28.47 31.43
C LEU A 6 9.28 27.26 31.69
N LEU A 7 10.58 27.51 31.87
CA LEU A 7 11.55 26.46 32.21
C LEU A 7 11.25 25.87 33.60
N LYS A 8 10.90 26.70 34.58
CA LYS A 8 10.41 26.24 35.89
C LYS A 8 9.10 25.44 35.78
N PHE A 9 8.18 25.82 34.89
CA PHE A 9 6.91 25.14 34.68
C PHE A 9 7.08 23.75 34.02
N LEU A 10 7.98 23.64 33.05
CA LEU A 10 8.37 22.37 32.42
C LEU A 10 9.15 21.45 33.36
N LEU A 11 10.02 22.01 34.20
CA LEU A 11 10.71 21.27 35.27
C LEU A 11 9.72 20.77 36.34
N LEU A 12 8.69 21.56 36.68
CA LEU A 12 7.62 21.17 37.60
C LEU A 12 6.77 20.01 37.06
N LEU A 13 6.49 19.96 35.75
CA LEU A 13 5.82 18.82 35.10
C LEU A 13 6.70 17.56 35.06
N GLY A 14 8.03 17.72 35.06
CA GLY A 14 9.00 16.64 35.16
C GLY A 14 9.07 15.97 36.55
N CYS A 15 8.61 16.66 37.60
CA CYS A 15 8.72 16.25 39.00
C CYS A 15 7.49 15.54 39.59
N PHE A 16 6.42 15.28 38.83
CA PHE A 16 5.35 14.38 39.31
C PHE A 16 5.88 12.94 39.35
N SER A 17 6.28 12.52 40.54
CA SER A 17 6.87 11.23 40.86
C SER A 17 5.81 10.21 41.29
N VAL A 18 5.96 8.98 40.77
CA VAL A 18 5.52 7.67 41.30
C VAL A 18 4.01 7.50 41.52
N ILE A 19 3.36 6.80 40.58
CA ILE A 19 2.18 5.98 40.88
C ILE A 19 2.54 4.54 40.52
N THR A 20 2.34 3.65 41.49
CA THR A 20 2.62 2.22 41.46
C THR A 20 1.86 1.48 40.34
N PRO A 21 2.36 0.32 39.88
CA PRO A 21 1.82 -0.38 38.74
C PRO A 21 0.61 -1.23 39.16
N HIS A 22 -0.56 -0.62 39.35
CA HIS A 22 -1.86 -1.34 39.41
C HIS A 22 -3.01 -0.37 39.16
N CYS A 23 -3.27 -0.03 37.89
CA CYS A 23 -4.60 0.32 37.38
C CYS A 23 -4.55 0.50 35.85
N MET A 24 -4.81 -0.58 35.11
CA MET A 24 -5.22 -0.48 33.71
C MET A 24 -6.65 0.06 33.66
N ARG A 25 -6.80 1.39 33.57
CA ARG A 25 -7.88 2.13 32.87
C ARG A 25 -7.86 3.61 33.31
N ALA A 26 -7.71 4.49 32.31
CA ALA A 26 -7.88 5.95 32.35
C ALA A 26 -6.81 6.81 33.07
N GLN A 27 -5.78 7.24 32.32
CA GLN A 27 -5.03 8.48 32.62
C GLN A 27 -4.72 9.31 31.34
N THR A 28 -5.70 9.48 30.44
CA THR A 28 -5.56 10.37 29.26
C THR A 28 -5.71 11.88 29.53
N PRO A 29 -6.51 12.38 30.52
CA PRO A 29 -6.74 13.82 30.65
C PRO A 29 -5.54 14.64 31.14
N ASP A 30 -4.70 14.09 32.02
CA ASP A 30 -3.57 14.82 32.62
C ASP A 30 -2.40 15.00 31.66
N GLN A 31 -2.16 14.00 30.79
CA GLN A 31 -1.15 14.04 29.75
C GLN A 31 -1.48 15.07 28.67
N GLU A 32 -2.73 15.09 28.19
CA GLU A 32 -3.18 16.09 27.23
C GLU A 32 -3.09 17.50 27.82
N LYS A 33 -3.46 17.67 29.10
CA LYS A 33 -3.35 18.93 29.83
C LYS A 33 -1.92 19.45 29.88
N ALA A 34 -0.92 18.58 30.02
CA ALA A 34 0.49 18.96 29.99
C ALA A 34 0.90 19.53 28.63
N VAL A 35 0.61 18.84 27.52
CA VAL A 35 0.94 19.30 26.15
C VAL A 35 0.20 20.60 25.82
N LYS A 36 -1.09 20.68 26.18
CA LYS A 36 -1.93 21.87 26.01
C LYS A 36 -1.39 23.08 26.78
N SER A 37 -0.89 22.87 27.99
CA SER A 37 -0.33 23.93 28.81
C SER A 37 0.96 24.50 28.19
N ILE A 38 1.83 23.62 27.67
CA ILE A 38 3.07 24.03 27.00
C ILE A 38 2.77 24.82 25.73
N PHE A 39 1.84 24.33 24.90
CA PHE A 39 1.39 25.07 23.71
C PHE A 39 0.89 26.48 24.09
N LYS A 40 0.05 26.57 25.14
CA LYS A 40 -0.50 27.84 25.63
C LYS A 40 0.61 28.79 26.07
N GLU A 41 1.61 28.33 26.80
CA GLU A 41 2.70 29.18 27.27
C GLU A 41 3.67 29.60 26.15
N LEU A 42 4.03 28.69 25.25
CA LEU A 42 4.82 29.03 24.06
C LEU A 42 4.11 30.10 23.22
N SER A 43 2.78 29.98 23.08
CA SER A 43 1.96 30.95 22.34
C SER A 43 1.94 32.37 22.94
N LYS A 44 2.41 32.57 24.19
CA LYS A 44 2.49 33.88 24.85
C LYS A 44 3.86 34.55 24.72
N GLN A 45 4.87 33.84 24.19
CA GLN A 45 6.20 34.42 24.05
C GLN A 45 6.21 35.58 23.04
N ARG A 46 7.12 36.53 23.23
CA ARG A 46 7.27 37.69 22.33
C ARG A 46 7.85 37.23 20.99
N GLY A 47 7.25 37.65 19.88
CA GLY A 47 7.72 37.29 18.53
C GLY A 47 7.19 35.96 17.99
N VAL A 48 6.25 35.31 18.71
CA VAL A 48 5.58 34.10 18.22
C VAL A 48 4.48 34.48 17.25
N MET A 49 4.54 33.94 16.04
CA MET A 49 3.46 34.05 15.07
C MET A 49 2.44 32.94 15.33
N LYS A 50 1.16 33.29 15.40
CA LYS A 50 0.05 32.32 15.45
C LYS A 50 -0.61 32.29 14.09
N THR A 51 -0.80 31.09 13.56
CA THR A 51 -1.42 30.87 12.27
C THR A 51 -2.53 29.86 12.47
N GLU A 52 -3.76 30.27 12.15
CA GLU A 52 -4.85 29.31 12.05
C GLU A 52 -4.55 28.35 10.92
N VAL A 53 -4.81 27.07 11.18
CA VAL A 53 -4.62 26.03 10.17
C VAL A 53 -5.87 25.21 9.99
N LYS A 54 -6.09 24.76 8.76
CA LYS A 54 -7.24 23.96 8.40
C LYS A 54 -6.88 22.98 7.29
N TYR A 55 -7.02 21.69 7.57
CA TYR A 55 -6.55 20.59 6.72
C TYR A 55 -7.67 19.58 6.46
N SER A 56 -7.74 19.01 5.27
CA SER A 56 -8.61 17.90 4.89
C SER A 56 -8.03 17.21 3.65
N GLY A 57 -8.14 15.88 3.55
CA GLY A 57 -7.71 15.13 2.36
C GLY A 57 -7.56 13.63 2.58
N THR A 58 -7.29 12.89 1.48
CA THR A 58 -7.21 11.42 1.45
C THR A 58 -5.78 10.96 1.10
N MET A 59 -5.49 9.66 1.26
CA MET A 59 -4.25 9.05 0.79
C MET A 59 -4.28 8.91 -0.74
N SER A 60 -4.02 9.99 -1.48
CA SER A 60 -3.72 9.90 -2.91
C SER A 60 -2.20 9.79 -3.12
N ALA A 61 -1.79 8.91 -4.03
CA ALA A 61 -0.39 8.70 -4.41
C ALA A 61 0.31 9.96 -4.98
N GLU A 62 -0.43 11.04 -5.20
CA GLU A 62 0.07 12.31 -5.74
C GLU A 62 0.70 13.25 -4.69
N ILE A 63 0.66 12.89 -3.39
CA ILE A 63 1.21 13.74 -2.33
C ILE A 63 2.36 13.02 -1.64
N ALA A 64 3.54 13.64 -1.67
CA ALA A 64 4.60 13.33 -0.73
C ALA A 64 4.10 13.59 0.71
N GLY A 65 3.82 12.52 1.46
CA GLY A 65 3.78 12.46 2.93
C GLY A 65 2.61 13.18 3.62
N PHE A 66 1.68 12.41 4.19
CA PHE A 66 1.04 12.81 5.46
C PHE A 66 1.91 12.27 6.59
N ASP A 67 2.21 13.10 7.60
CA ASP A 67 2.85 12.62 8.83
C ASP A 67 1.83 11.86 9.71
N TRP A 68 0.54 12.14 9.50
CA TRP A 68 -0.57 11.57 10.26
C TRP A 68 -1.89 11.55 9.48
N HIS A 69 -2.52 10.38 9.37
CA HIS A 69 -3.80 10.23 8.69
C HIS A 69 -4.60 9.01 9.18
N ARG A 70 -5.92 9.17 9.39
CA ARG A 70 -6.87 8.06 9.62
C ARG A 70 -8.04 8.19 8.62
N ALA A 71 -8.18 7.24 7.69
CA ALA A 71 -9.33 7.02 6.77
C ALA A 71 -9.41 7.86 5.48
N GLU A 72 -10.58 8.07 4.86
CA GLU A 72 -10.71 8.49 3.44
C GLU A 72 -10.98 10.00 3.25
N GLY A 73 -10.62 10.85 4.21
CA GLY A 73 -10.63 12.31 4.11
C GLY A 73 -12.02 12.94 4.10
N ARG A 74 -12.95 12.42 4.91
CA ARG A 74 -14.34 12.94 4.99
C ARG A 74 -14.55 14.00 6.07
N GLY A 75 -13.49 14.42 6.76
CA GLY A 75 -13.52 15.42 7.82
C GLY A 75 -12.44 16.49 7.67
N TRP A 76 -12.53 17.51 8.51
CA TRP A 76 -11.50 18.52 8.65
C TRP A 76 -10.70 18.34 9.93
N THR A 77 -9.43 18.73 9.87
CA THR A 77 -8.55 18.98 11.01
C THR A 77 -8.30 20.47 11.10
N HIS A 78 -8.73 21.08 12.20
CA HIS A 78 -8.66 22.52 12.44
C HIS A 78 -7.77 22.82 13.62
N GLY A 79 -6.89 23.81 13.50
CA GLY A 79 -5.92 24.04 14.55
C GLY A 79 -5.25 25.39 14.54
N THR A 80 -4.24 25.52 15.38
CA THR A 80 -3.36 26.66 15.45
C THR A 80 -1.92 26.17 15.42
N ARG A 81 -1.15 26.69 14.47
CA ARG A 81 0.31 26.59 14.46
C ARG A 81 0.90 27.82 15.12
N ILE A 82 1.87 27.62 15.99
CA ILE A 82 2.77 28.67 16.46
C ILE A 82 4.13 28.52 15.80
N THR A 83 4.72 29.63 15.37
CA THR A 83 6.04 29.67 14.76
C THR A 83 6.93 30.61 15.54
N LEU A 84 8.07 30.07 15.99
CA LEU A 84 9.13 30.79 16.68
C LEU A 84 10.38 30.79 15.79
N PRO A 85 10.98 31.96 15.50
CA PRO A 85 12.20 32.03 14.68
C PRO A 85 13.37 31.22 15.26
N ARG A 86 13.39 31.01 16.57
CA ARG A 86 14.38 30.18 17.26
C ARG A 86 13.81 29.67 18.58
N ILE A 87 14.10 28.42 18.92
CA ILE A 87 13.79 27.83 20.23
C ILE A 87 15.07 27.66 21.05
N GLU A 88 14.98 27.85 22.36
CA GLU A 88 16.08 27.55 23.28
C GLU A 88 16.31 26.03 23.35
N ARG A 89 17.58 25.59 23.39
CA ARG A 89 17.92 24.17 23.26
C ARG A 89 17.37 23.34 24.42
N GLU A 90 17.42 23.87 25.64
CA GLU A 90 16.91 23.22 26.83
C GLU A 90 15.38 22.99 26.77
N LEU A 91 14.67 23.91 26.12
CA LEU A 91 13.23 23.85 25.91
C LEU A 91 12.88 22.80 24.84
N LEU A 92 13.64 22.75 23.74
CA LEU A 92 13.51 21.71 22.73
C LEU A 92 13.78 20.31 23.33
N ASP A 93 14.84 20.17 24.11
CA ASP A 93 15.19 18.91 24.78
C ASP A 93 14.08 18.47 25.75
N SER A 94 13.44 19.42 26.43
CA SER A 94 12.32 19.15 27.34
C SER A 94 11.07 18.69 26.57
N LEU A 95 10.79 19.29 25.41
CA LEU A 95 9.71 18.85 24.52
C LEU A 95 9.96 17.44 23.98
N CYS A 96 11.20 17.16 23.53
CA CYS A 96 11.59 15.82 23.09
C CYS A 96 11.37 14.78 24.19
N ARG A 97 11.86 15.04 25.42
CA ARG A 97 11.65 14.15 26.58
C ARG A 97 10.18 13.94 26.93
N LEU A 98 9.37 15.00 26.88
CA LEU A 98 7.93 14.89 27.14
C LEU A 98 7.24 13.98 26.13
N PHE A 99 7.48 14.22 24.83
CA PHE A 99 6.87 13.38 23.80
C PHE A 99 7.39 11.94 23.93
N GLU A 100 8.67 11.71 24.23
CA GLU A 100 9.23 10.37 24.51
C GLU A 100 8.52 9.65 25.65
N ARG A 101 8.24 10.36 26.74
CA ARG A 101 7.45 9.83 27.85
C ARG A 101 6.03 9.49 27.39
N LEU A 102 5.37 10.40 26.67
CA LEU A 102 4.02 10.17 26.13
C LEU A 102 3.98 8.93 25.23
N ARG A 103 4.97 8.71 24.36
CA ARG A 103 5.04 7.48 23.55
C ARG A 103 5.11 6.25 24.42
N ASN A 104 5.95 6.25 25.45
CA ASN A 104 6.11 5.08 26.32
C ASN A 104 4.83 4.78 27.11
N GLU A 105 4.12 5.83 27.55
CA GLU A 105 2.88 5.70 28.34
C GLU A 105 1.64 5.41 27.48
N LEU A 106 1.63 5.84 26.21
CA LEU A 106 0.49 5.72 25.29
C LEU A 106 0.67 4.65 24.20
N ALA A 107 1.79 3.92 24.18
CA ALA A 107 2.21 2.98 23.13
C ALA A 107 1.13 1.93 22.75
N ASN A 108 0.22 1.60 23.66
CA ASN A 108 -0.80 0.57 23.47
C ASN A 108 -2.18 1.12 23.04
N VAL A 109 -2.36 2.45 22.97
CA VAL A 109 -3.69 3.07 22.78
C VAL A 109 -3.67 4.20 21.74
N GLN A 110 -2.56 4.95 21.59
CA GLN A 110 -2.48 6.10 20.70
C GLN A 110 -1.23 6.01 19.82
N GLN A 111 -1.37 6.34 18.53
CA GLN A 111 -0.22 6.48 17.64
C GLN A 111 0.61 7.70 18.15
N VAL A 112 1.87 7.48 18.51
CA VAL A 112 2.79 8.55 18.92
C VAL A 112 4.07 8.39 18.12
N ASN A 113 4.27 9.24 17.11
CA ASN A 113 5.48 9.21 16.28
C ASN A 113 6.49 10.23 16.82
N ILE A 114 7.71 9.77 17.11
CA ILE A 114 8.79 10.60 17.65
C ILE A 114 10.03 10.44 16.79
N TYR A 115 10.58 11.57 16.36
CA TYR A 115 11.86 11.65 15.68
C TYR A 115 12.78 12.57 16.49
N ALA A 116 13.17 12.10 17.69
CA ALA A 116 13.98 12.86 18.65
C ALA A 116 15.33 13.34 18.09
N LYS A 117 15.92 12.56 17.17
CA LYS A 117 17.16 12.91 16.45
C LYS A 117 16.98 14.03 15.41
N HIS A 118 15.75 14.42 15.07
CA HIS A 118 15.44 15.41 14.03
C HIS A 118 14.60 16.60 14.53
N GLY A 119 14.43 16.74 15.86
CA GLY A 119 13.66 17.84 16.43
C GLY A 119 12.19 17.83 16.05
N LYS A 120 11.59 16.64 15.86
CA LYS A 120 10.16 16.48 15.57
C LYS A 120 9.48 15.54 16.56
N GLY A 121 8.24 15.84 16.91
CA GLY A 121 7.41 14.97 17.73
C GLY A 121 5.93 15.20 17.44
N THR A 122 5.15 14.11 17.45
CA THR A 122 3.70 14.16 17.19
C THR A 122 2.96 13.23 18.16
N THR A 123 1.76 13.61 18.56
CA THR A 123 0.87 12.79 19.39
C THR A 123 -0.59 13.11 19.07
N TYR A 124 -1.48 12.13 19.27
CA TYR A 124 -2.92 12.28 19.05
C TYR A 124 -3.72 11.69 20.21
N PHE A 125 -4.61 12.50 20.78
CA PHE A 125 -5.48 12.10 21.86
C PHE A 125 -6.86 11.72 21.32
N ASP A 126 -7.15 10.41 21.25
CA ASP A 126 -8.42 9.86 20.76
C ASP A 126 -9.67 10.44 21.47
N PRO A 127 -9.75 10.54 22.82
CA PRO A 127 -10.96 11.01 23.51
C PRO A 127 -11.36 12.45 23.18
N SER A 128 -10.38 13.30 22.87
CA SER A 128 -10.59 14.73 22.56
C SER A 128 -10.44 15.03 21.07
N SER A 129 -10.13 14.01 20.25
CA SER A 129 -9.77 14.15 18.84
C SER A 129 -8.72 15.23 18.58
N THR A 130 -7.80 15.43 19.53
CA THR A 130 -6.81 16.52 19.48
C THR A 130 -5.42 16.00 19.12
N PHE A 131 -4.86 16.56 18.06
CA PHE A 131 -3.51 16.36 17.57
C PHE A 131 -2.57 17.44 18.08
N TYR A 132 -1.35 17.04 18.45
CA TYR A 132 -0.26 17.96 18.74
C TYR A 132 1.00 17.54 17.98
N ALA A 133 1.71 18.52 17.41
CA ALA A 133 3.00 18.29 16.78
C ALA A 133 3.99 19.41 17.08
N PHE A 134 5.28 19.11 17.01
CA PHE A 134 6.33 20.11 16.89
C PHE A 134 7.35 19.69 15.83
N SER A 135 7.99 20.68 15.21
CA SER A 135 9.06 20.48 14.23
C SER A 135 10.05 21.63 14.27
N LEU A 136 11.32 21.30 14.46
CA LEU A 136 12.45 22.19 14.18
C LEU A 136 12.80 22.11 12.70
N GLN A 137 12.87 23.25 12.03
CA GLN A 137 13.25 23.39 10.63
C GLN A 137 14.78 23.53 10.50
N PRO A 138 15.37 23.26 9.31
CA PRO A 138 16.81 23.39 9.09
C PRO A 138 17.38 24.78 9.37
N ASP A 139 16.57 25.84 9.22
CA ASP A 139 16.92 27.23 9.51
C ASP A 139 16.79 27.60 11.00
N SER A 140 16.60 26.60 11.88
CA SER A 140 16.31 26.76 13.31
C SER A 140 14.94 27.33 13.67
N THR A 141 14.05 27.51 12.69
CA THR A 141 12.65 27.88 12.94
C THR A 141 11.93 26.73 13.66
N PHE A 142 11.27 27.02 14.77
CA PHE A 142 10.48 26.03 15.51
C PHE A 142 8.99 26.25 15.27
N CYS A 143 8.29 25.19 14.88
CA CYS A 143 6.84 25.18 14.73
C CYS A 143 6.23 24.21 15.76
N MET A 144 5.10 24.59 16.36
CA MET A 144 4.25 23.68 17.15
C MET A 144 2.81 23.83 16.70
N LEU A 145 2.09 22.73 16.57
CA LEU A 145 0.71 22.66 16.10
C LEU A 145 -0.16 22.02 17.19
N THR A 146 -1.34 22.58 17.39
CA THR A 146 -2.48 21.91 18.04
C THR A 146 -3.64 21.92 17.06
N ALA A 147 -4.31 20.79 16.85
CA ALA A 147 -5.46 20.71 15.96
C ALA A 147 -6.50 19.71 16.45
N VAL A 148 -7.79 19.97 16.24
CA VAL A 148 -8.90 19.07 16.53
C VAL A 148 -9.43 18.52 15.21
N ALA A 149 -9.66 17.21 15.16
CA ALA A 149 -10.32 16.55 14.04
C ALA A 149 -11.84 16.52 14.26
N GLU A 150 -12.61 16.92 13.25
CA GLU A 150 -14.08 16.83 13.27
C GLU A 150 -14.56 15.37 13.12
N ASN A 151 -13.88 14.59 12.28
CA ASN A 151 -14.12 13.15 12.06
C ASN A 151 -12.81 12.37 12.02
N GLU A 152 -11.85 12.86 11.23
CA GLU A 152 -10.62 12.17 10.84
C GLU A 152 -9.42 13.13 10.91
N VAL A 153 -8.26 12.62 11.35
CA VAL A 153 -7.02 13.41 11.43
C VAL A 153 -6.35 13.42 10.06
N CYS A 154 -6.03 14.61 9.55
CA CYS A 154 -5.34 14.81 8.27
C CYS A 154 -4.24 15.87 8.44
N ILE A 155 -2.99 15.47 8.70
CA ILE A 155 -1.86 16.39 8.90
C ILE A 155 -0.82 16.20 7.79
N PRO A 156 -0.68 17.16 6.85
CA PRO A 156 0.31 17.05 5.77
C PRO A 156 1.74 17.12 6.33
N SER A 157 2.71 16.41 5.73
CA SER A 157 4.10 16.39 6.21
C SER A 157 4.80 17.76 6.18
N ASP A 158 4.30 18.68 5.36
CA ASP A 158 4.75 20.07 5.26
C ASP A 158 3.86 21.07 6.05
N TRP A 159 3.11 20.58 7.05
CA TRP A 159 2.34 21.40 7.98
C TRP A 159 3.14 22.55 8.65
N PRO A 160 4.48 22.51 8.83
CA PRO A 160 5.20 23.65 9.39
C PRO A 160 5.15 24.92 8.53
N THR A 161 4.94 24.77 7.22
CA THR A 161 4.87 25.86 6.24
C THR A 161 3.48 26.03 5.63
N ARG A 162 2.64 24.99 5.70
CA ARG A 162 1.31 24.98 5.08
C ARG A 162 0.23 25.41 6.07
N ASN A 163 -0.57 26.42 5.72
CA ASN A 163 -1.61 26.97 6.62
C ASN A 163 -2.96 26.35 6.34
N TYR A 164 -3.27 26.18 5.06
CA TYR A 164 -4.51 25.58 4.62
C TYR A 164 -4.18 24.45 3.67
N TYR A 165 -4.79 23.31 3.92
CA TYR A 165 -4.74 22.18 3.03
C TYR A 165 -6.16 21.69 2.85
N TYR A 166 -6.81 22.16 1.80
CA TYR A 166 -7.95 21.43 1.31
C TYR A 166 -7.45 20.64 0.12
N HIS A 167 -7.28 19.34 0.32
CA HIS A 167 -7.67 18.45 -0.75
C HIS A 167 -9.21 18.47 -0.69
N PRO A 168 -9.93 19.18 -1.60
CA PRO A 168 -11.05 18.44 -2.17
C PRO A 168 -10.41 17.15 -2.68
N SER A 169 -11.11 16.03 -2.84
CA SER A 169 -10.61 15.14 -3.90
C SER A 169 -10.29 16.09 -5.08
N ALA A 170 -9.01 16.28 -5.48
CA ALA A 170 -8.70 17.43 -6.35
C ALA A 170 -9.55 17.34 -7.63
N GLU A 171 -9.92 16.10 -7.95
CA GLU A 171 -11.21 15.59 -8.40
C GLU A 171 -12.49 16.41 -8.22
N ALA A 172 -13.19 16.43 -7.08
CA ALA A 172 -14.49 17.10 -6.91
C ALA A 172 -14.51 18.57 -7.39
N ARG A 173 -13.38 19.30 -7.32
CA ARG A 173 -13.28 20.64 -7.94
C ARG A 173 -12.86 20.62 -9.42
N ARG A 174 -12.05 19.66 -9.87
CA ARG A 174 -11.66 19.48 -11.29
C ARG A 174 -12.72 18.75 -12.14
N THR A 175 -13.69 18.08 -11.52
CA THR A 175 -14.84 17.44 -12.15
C THR A 175 -16.11 18.29 -12.01
N ALA A 176 -16.15 19.29 -11.12
CA ALA A 176 -17.26 20.23 -11.03
C ALA A 176 -17.56 20.91 -12.38
N TYR A 177 -16.53 21.29 -13.15
CA TYR A 177 -16.69 21.83 -14.50
C TYR A 177 -17.39 20.87 -15.47
N PHE A 178 -17.34 19.57 -15.21
CA PHE A 178 -17.89 18.51 -16.04
C PHE A 178 -19.12 17.84 -15.42
N ALA A 179 -19.56 18.29 -14.24
CA ALA A 179 -20.72 17.73 -13.55
C ALA A 179 -21.99 17.90 -14.38
N ASP A 180 -22.10 19.02 -15.09
CA ASP A 180 -23.27 19.40 -15.91
C ASP A 180 -23.20 18.88 -17.36
N LEU A 181 -22.11 18.18 -17.74
CA LEU A 181 -22.01 17.59 -19.07
C LEU A 181 -23.09 16.52 -19.28
N ALA A 182 -23.63 16.47 -20.50
CA ALA A 182 -24.50 15.38 -20.92
C ALA A 182 -23.74 14.03 -20.86
N PRO A 183 -24.43 12.89 -20.65
CA PRO A 183 -23.76 11.59 -20.49
C PRO A 183 -22.76 11.26 -21.59
N ARG A 184 -23.10 11.53 -22.86
CA ARG A 184 -22.18 11.35 -24.00
C ARG A 184 -20.89 12.16 -23.84
N GLN A 185 -21.00 13.43 -23.43
CA GLN A 185 -19.84 14.32 -23.28
C GLN A 185 -18.94 13.85 -22.13
N LYS A 186 -19.52 13.41 -21.00
CA LYS A 186 -18.76 12.85 -19.87
C LYS A 186 -17.89 11.67 -20.29
N ARG A 187 -18.45 10.76 -21.09
CA ARG A 187 -17.74 9.58 -21.60
C ARG A 187 -16.58 9.93 -22.53
N LEU A 188 -16.79 10.88 -23.44
CA LEU A 188 -15.71 11.36 -24.32
C LEU A 188 -14.62 12.11 -23.57
N VAL A 189 -14.98 12.88 -22.53
CA VAL A 189 -14.01 13.52 -21.62
C VAL A 189 -13.20 12.46 -20.86
N ALA A 190 -13.85 11.40 -20.35
CA ALA A 190 -13.16 10.31 -19.67
C ALA A 190 -12.14 9.61 -20.61
N LEU A 191 -12.54 9.31 -21.84
CA LEU A 191 -11.66 8.76 -22.87
C LEU A 191 -10.47 9.69 -23.18
N SER A 192 -10.74 10.99 -23.36
CA SER A 192 -9.71 11.99 -23.67
C SER A 192 -8.72 12.16 -22.52
N ARG A 193 -9.20 12.13 -21.28
CA ARG A 193 -8.37 12.21 -20.07
C ARG A 193 -7.46 11.00 -19.94
N LEU A 194 -7.97 9.79 -20.15
CA LEU A 194 -7.13 8.59 -20.14
C LEU A 194 -6.04 8.68 -21.21
N TRP A 195 -6.42 9.07 -22.43
CA TRP A 195 -5.48 9.21 -23.53
C TRP A 195 -4.36 10.22 -23.23
N GLU A 196 -4.72 11.44 -22.84
CA GLU A 196 -3.75 12.52 -22.55
C GLU A 196 -2.86 12.16 -21.36
N SER A 197 -3.45 11.63 -20.29
CA SER A 197 -2.70 11.34 -19.07
C SER A 197 -1.74 10.17 -19.24
N VAL A 198 -2.08 9.15 -20.04
CA VAL A 198 -1.11 8.12 -20.42
C VAL A 198 0.03 8.72 -21.23
N LYS A 199 -0.29 9.50 -22.29
CA LYS A 199 0.72 10.11 -23.17
C LYS A 199 1.71 11.00 -22.42
N ARG A 200 1.23 11.67 -21.38
CA ARG A 200 2.02 12.60 -20.56
C ARG A 200 2.84 11.91 -19.47
N ASN A 201 2.29 10.88 -18.82
CA ASN A 201 2.85 10.37 -17.57
C ASN A 201 3.40 8.94 -17.66
N PHE A 202 2.97 8.14 -18.64
CA PHE A 202 3.33 6.73 -18.71
C PHE A 202 4.82 6.55 -19.06
N VAL A 203 5.57 5.92 -18.16
CA VAL A 203 7.03 5.78 -18.30
C VAL A 203 7.45 4.80 -19.40
N PHE A 204 6.57 3.87 -19.78
CA PHE A 204 6.88 2.83 -20.77
C PHE A 204 6.24 3.08 -22.13
N MET A 205 6.00 4.33 -22.52
CA MET A 205 5.44 4.66 -23.84
C MET A 205 6.24 4.03 -24.99
N ASN A 206 7.57 3.92 -24.85
CA ASN A 206 8.47 3.27 -25.81
C ASN A 206 8.33 1.73 -25.90
N ARG A 207 7.64 1.09 -24.96
CA ARG A 207 7.39 -0.37 -24.93
C ARG A 207 5.97 -0.72 -25.39
N THR A 208 5.14 0.28 -25.67
CA THR A 208 3.75 0.05 -26.06
C THR A 208 3.66 -0.66 -27.42
N ALA A 209 2.93 -1.77 -27.47
CA ALA A 209 2.72 -2.53 -28.71
C ALA A 209 1.63 -1.92 -29.62
N VAL A 210 0.99 -0.84 -29.17
CA VAL A 210 -0.11 -0.16 -29.87
C VAL A 210 0.25 1.29 -30.13
N ASN A 211 -0.15 1.81 -31.29
CA ASN A 211 -0.15 3.25 -31.49
C ASN A 211 -1.28 3.87 -30.64
N TRP A 212 -0.90 4.55 -29.56
CA TRP A 212 -1.83 5.06 -28.57
C TRP A 212 -2.83 6.09 -29.13
N ASP A 213 -2.38 6.96 -30.04
CA ASP A 213 -3.24 7.96 -30.69
C ASP A 213 -4.26 7.28 -31.64
N SER A 214 -3.83 6.26 -32.38
CA SER A 214 -4.72 5.48 -33.25
C SER A 214 -5.74 4.67 -32.45
N LEU A 215 -5.33 4.09 -31.32
CA LEU A 215 -6.23 3.40 -30.41
C LEU A 215 -7.27 4.37 -29.84
N TYR A 216 -6.85 5.56 -29.37
CA TYR A 216 -7.79 6.59 -28.92
C TYR A 216 -8.84 6.92 -29.99
N ALA A 217 -8.42 7.15 -31.24
CA ALA A 217 -9.35 7.44 -32.34
C ALA A 217 -10.33 6.28 -32.59
N ALA A 218 -9.85 5.03 -32.57
CA ALA A 218 -10.68 3.83 -32.74
C ALA A 218 -11.68 3.61 -31.58
N MET A 219 -11.37 4.10 -30.39
CA MET A 219 -12.22 3.98 -29.20
C MET A 219 -13.37 4.98 -29.16
N ILE A 220 -13.32 6.07 -29.94
CA ILE A 220 -14.38 7.08 -30.01
C ILE A 220 -15.74 6.47 -30.40
N PRO A 221 -15.89 5.75 -31.55
CA PRO A 221 -17.19 5.17 -31.92
C PRO A 221 -17.67 4.09 -30.95
N GLU A 222 -16.76 3.34 -30.30
CA GLU A 222 -17.11 2.40 -29.23
C GLU A 222 -17.68 3.15 -28.01
N MET A 223 -17.05 4.27 -27.63
CA MET A 223 -17.46 5.12 -26.52
C MET A 223 -18.81 5.82 -26.77
N GLU A 224 -19.19 6.01 -28.03
CA GLU A 224 -20.52 6.54 -28.39
C GLU A 224 -21.64 5.49 -28.23
N ARG A 225 -21.32 4.20 -28.28
CA ARG A 225 -22.29 3.09 -28.16
C ARG A 225 -22.60 2.70 -26.72
N VAL A 226 -21.68 2.96 -25.79
CA VAL A 226 -21.88 2.64 -24.36
C VAL A 226 -22.97 3.52 -23.75
N LYS A 227 -23.78 2.92 -22.88
CA LYS A 227 -24.96 3.55 -22.28
C LYS A 227 -24.77 3.88 -20.82
N THR A 228 -23.95 3.10 -20.12
CA THR A 228 -23.77 3.16 -18.66
C THR A 228 -22.32 3.50 -18.27
N ASP A 229 -22.16 3.97 -17.03
CA ASP A 229 -20.84 4.25 -16.46
C ASP A 229 -20.01 2.97 -16.30
N ASP A 230 -20.65 1.83 -15.99
CA ASP A 230 -20.00 0.52 -15.93
C ASP A 230 -19.43 0.09 -17.29
N GLU A 231 -20.22 0.22 -18.35
CA GLU A 231 -19.77 -0.09 -19.71
C GLU A 231 -18.63 0.84 -20.13
N THR A 232 -18.69 2.11 -19.74
CA THR A 232 -17.62 3.09 -19.97
C THR A 232 -16.34 2.67 -19.23
N ALA A 233 -16.44 2.34 -17.94
CA ALA A 233 -15.30 1.88 -17.15
C ALA A 233 -14.68 0.61 -17.71
N ARG A 234 -15.50 -0.39 -18.11
CA ARG A 234 -15.02 -1.61 -18.76
C ARG A 234 -14.31 -1.34 -20.07
N LEU A 235 -14.81 -0.41 -20.88
CA LEU A 235 -14.19 -0.04 -22.14
C LEU A 235 -12.84 0.68 -21.92
N LEU A 236 -12.75 1.57 -20.92
CA LEU A 236 -11.51 2.24 -20.51
C LEU A 236 -10.49 1.26 -19.92
N GLN A 237 -10.93 0.29 -19.12
CA GLN A 237 -10.08 -0.81 -18.62
C GLN A 237 -9.46 -1.61 -19.77
N ARG A 238 -10.28 -1.97 -20.75
CA ARG A 238 -9.80 -2.69 -21.93
C ARG A 238 -8.77 -1.88 -22.71
N MET A 239 -8.95 -0.57 -22.82
CA MET A 239 -7.97 0.32 -23.44
C MET A 239 -6.67 0.38 -22.64
N ALA A 240 -6.74 0.56 -21.31
CA ALA A 240 -5.56 0.60 -20.44
C ALA A 240 -4.77 -0.71 -20.47
N ALA A 241 -5.45 -1.87 -20.49
CA ALA A 241 -4.82 -3.18 -20.60
C ALA A 241 -3.93 -3.33 -21.85
N ARG A 242 -4.15 -2.55 -22.91
CA ARG A 242 -3.30 -2.56 -24.13
C ARG A 242 -1.91 -1.98 -23.92
N LEU A 243 -1.68 -1.27 -22.81
CA LEU A 243 -0.36 -0.75 -22.45
C LEU A 243 0.58 -1.84 -21.94
N ASN A 244 0.07 -3.04 -21.65
CA ASN A 244 0.84 -4.17 -21.12
C ASN A 244 1.67 -3.77 -19.89
N ASP A 245 1.04 -3.05 -18.96
CA ASP A 245 1.66 -2.64 -17.70
C ASP A 245 0.72 -2.87 -16.53
N GLY A 246 1.20 -3.56 -15.50
CA GLY A 246 0.45 -3.90 -14.30
C GLY A 246 0.19 -2.72 -13.36
N HIS A 247 0.97 -1.64 -13.46
CA HIS A 247 0.78 -0.39 -12.71
C HIS A 247 0.03 0.67 -13.51
N THR A 248 -0.56 0.34 -14.67
CA THR A 248 -1.36 1.26 -15.46
C THR A 248 -2.75 0.69 -15.73
N TYR A 249 -3.73 1.08 -14.92
CA TYR A 249 -5.05 0.46 -14.90
C TYR A 249 -6.16 1.46 -14.61
N VAL A 250 -7.39 1.11 -15.00
CA VAL A 250 -8.61 1.88 -14.73
C VAL A 250 -9.44 1.14 -13.69
N PHE A 251 -10.01 1.85 -12.74
CA PHE A 251 -10.83 1.29 -11.68
C PHE A 251 -12.00 2.18 -11.32
N GLN A 252 -13.04 1.56 -10.74
CA GLN A 252 -14.18 2.28 -10.19
C GLN A 252 -13.95 2.58 -8.71
N GLN A 253 -14.29 3.79 -8.27
CA GLN A 253 -14.18 4.22 -6.87
C GLN A 253 -15.39 3.81 -6.03
N LYS A 254 -16.58 3.69 -6.64
CA LYS A 254 -17.81 3.34 -5.91
C LYS A 254 -17.81 1.85 -5.58
N ARG A 255 -17.67 1.51 -4.29
CA ARG A 255 -17.76 0.12 -3.81
C ARG A 255 -19.17 -0.43 -4.06
N GLY A 256 -19.25 -1.64 -4.63
CA GLY A 256 -20.49 -2.43 -4.71
C GLY A 256 -21.16 -2.52 -6.09
N SER A 257 -20.55 -1.98 -7.16
CA SER A 257 -21.00 -2.20 -8.54
C SER A 257 -20.87 -3.67 -8.96
N GLU A 258 -19.87 -4.38 -8.42
CA GLU A 258 -19.66 -5.80 -8.65
C GLU A 258 -19.64 -6.61 -7.34
N ARG A 259 -19.94 -7.90 -7.46
CA ARG A 259 -19.91 -8.92 -6.41
C ARG A 259 -19.23 -10.15 -6.95
N SER A 260 -18.41 -10.81 -6.13
CA SER A 260 -17.93 -12.17 -6.39
C SER A 260 -18.65 -13.16 -5.47
N LEU A 261 -18.51 -14.44 -5.78
CA LEU A 261 -18.90 -15.47 -4.83
C LEU A 261 -17.88 -15.53 -3.67
N PRO A 262 -18.31 -15.86 -2.44
CA PRO A 262 -17.44 -15.93 -1.26
C PRO A 262 -16.60 -17.22 -1.23
N PHE A 263 -15.85 -17.47 -2.30
CA PHE A 263 -14.78 -18.46 -2.36
C PHE A 263 -13.66 -17.91 -3.27
N THR A 264 -12.45 -18.43 -3.11
CA THR A 264 -11.32 -18.10 -3.98
C THR A 264 -10.86 -19.33 -4.74
N THR A 265 -10.22 -19.09 -5.88
CA THR A 265 -9.55 -20.11 -6.68
C THR A 265 -8.04 -19.90 -6.70
N VAL A 266 -7.32 -20.90 -7.21
CA VAL A 266 -5.88 -20.86 -7.48
C VAL A 266 -5.54 -21.71 -8.70
N LEU A 267 -4.63 -21.25 -9.55
CA LEU A 267 -4.10 -22.04 -10.67
C LEU A 267 -2.92 -22.92 -10.24
N ILE A 268 -3.08 -24.24 -10.26
CA ILE A 268 -2.03 -25.23 -9.93
C ILE A 268 -2.03 -26.31 -11.01
N GLU A 269 -0.85 -26.61 -11.57
CA GLU A 269 -0.68 -27.60 -12.66
C GLU A 269 -1.61 -27.36 -13.86
N GLY A 270 -1.82 -26.09 -14.19
CA GLY A 270 -2.65 -25.67 -15.33
C GLY A 270 -4.17 -25.83 -15.13
N ARG A 271 -4.61 -26.24 -13.93
CA ARG A 271 -6.01 -26.45 -13.51
C ARG A 271 -6.41 -25.43 -12.44
N VAL A 272 -7.69 -25.07 -12.42
CA VAL A 272 -8.22 -24.04 -11.52
C VAL A 272 -8.91 -24.72 -10.34
N TRP A 273 -8.36 -24.57 -9.15
CA TRP A 273 -8.82 -25.25 -7.94
C TRP A 273 -9.47 -24.26 -6.98
N VAL A 274 -10.49 -24.72 -6.24
CA VAL A 274 -11.05 -23.96 -5.12
C VAL A 274 -10.03 -23.91 -3.99
N ASP A 275 -9.53 -22.72 -3.67
CA ASP A 275 -8.51 -22.48 -2.65
C ASP A 275 -9.13 -22.34 -1.26
N ARG A 276 -10.14 -21.46 -1.12
CA ARG A 276 -10.84 -21.21 0.16
C ARG A 276 -12.32 -21.02 -0.09
N VAL A 277 -13.15 -21.46 0.85
CA VAL A 277 -14.60 -21.25 0.85
C VAL A 277 -14.95 -20.49 2.12
N PHE A 278 -15.47 -19.27 1.97
CA PHE A 278 -15.80 -18.37 3.08
C PHE A 278 -17.29 -18.39 3.44
N SER A 279 -18.09 -19.22 2.77
CA SER A 279 -19.53 -19.31 2.99
C SER A 279 -19.97 -20.69 3.43
N SER A 280 -20.61 -20.76 4.59
CA SER A 280 -21.25 -21.99 5.08
C SER A 280 -22.34 -22.48 4.12
N SER A 281 -23.06 -21.56 3.47
CA SER A 281 -24.11 -21.90 2.50
C SER A 281 -23.54 -22.55 1.24
N LEU A 282 -22.40 -22.06 0.72
CA LEU A 282 -21.71 -22.74 -0.38
C LEU A 282 -21.17 -24.10 0.03
N GLN A 283 -20.67 -24.24 1.27
CA GLN A 283 -20.28 -25.55 1.79
C GLN A 283 -21.48 -26.51 1.90
N ASN A 284 -22.66 -26.03 2.30
CA ASN A 284 -23.87 -26.86 2.35
C ASN A 284 -24.33 -27.30 0.95
N GLU A 285 -24.05 -26.50 -0.08
CA GLU A 285 -24.26 -26.88 -1.50
C GLU A 285 -23.16 -27.81 -2.05
N GLY A 286 -22.19 -28.21 -1.22
CA GLY A 286 -21.15 -29.19 -1.57
C GLY A 286 -19.84 -28.59 -2.06
N VAL A 287 -19.70 -27.26 -2.13
CA VAL A 287 -18.41 -26.64 -2.53
C VAL A 287 -17.38 -26.87 -1.42
N ARG A 288 -16.19 -27.36 -1.81
CA ARG A 288 -15.08 -27.67 -0.91
C ARG A 288 -13.76 -27.17 -1.49
N ARG A 289 -12.80 -26.88 -0.60
CA ARG A 289 -11.40 -26.66 -0.96
C ARG A 289 -10.84 -27.91 -1.66
N GLY A 290 -10.05 -27.73 -2.72
CA GLY A 290 -9.46 -28.81 -3.51
C GLY A 290 -10.34 -29.31 -4.66
N MET A 291 -11.58 -28.84 -4.81
CA MET A 291 -12.37 -29.13 -6.01
C MET A 291 -11.86 -28.34 -7.21
N GLU A 292 -11.85 -28.93 -8.40
CA GLU A 292 -11.54 -28.20 -9.63
C GLU A 292 -12.77 -27.43 -10.11
N LEU A 293 -12.65 -26.13 -10.35
CA LEU A 293 -13.66 -25.36 -11.08
C LEU A 293 -13.44 -25.57 -12.58
N THR A 294 -14.31 -26.35 -13.22
CA THR A 294 -14.12 -26.74 -14.63
C THR A 294 -14.85 -25.82 -15.60
N HIS A 295 -16.06 -25.37 -15.26
CA HIS A 295 -16.89 -24.55 -16.15
C HIS A 295 -17.65 -23.45 -15.40
N ILE A 296 -17.87 -22.33 -16.10
CA ILE A 296 -18.75 -21.23 -15.70
C ILE A 296 -19.72 -20.95 -16.85
N ASN A 297 -21.02 -20.98 -16.57
CA ASN A 297 -22.09 -20.83 -17.57
C ASN A 297 -21.95 -21.78 -18.78
N GLY A 298 -21.46 -22.99 -18.52
CA GLY A 298 -21.24 -24.02 -19.55
C GLY A 298 -19.97 -23.83 -20.39
N MET A 299 -19.21 -22.74 -20.18
CA MET A 299 -17.93 -22.50 -20.84
C MET A 299 -16.77 -23.04 -20.00
N PRO A 300 -15.77 -23.71 -20.59
CA PRO A 300 -14.56 -24.12 -19.88
C PRO A 300 -13.91 -22.93 -19.15
N VAL A 301 -13.48 -23.11 -17.90
CA VAL A 301 -13.05 -22.00 -17.02
C VAL A 301 -11.91 -21.17 -17.62
N LYS A 302 -11.00 -21.79 -18.38
CA LYS A 302 -9.88 -21.09 -19.03
C LYS A 302 -10.34 -20.27 -20.23
N GLU A 303 -11.34 -20.72 -20.97
CA GLU A 303 -11.98 -19.95 -22.04
C GLU A 303 -12.82 -18.80 -21.47
N TRP A 304 -13.49 -19.03 -20.34
CA TRP A 304 -14.18 -18.00 -19.59
C TRP A 304 -13.22 -16.90 -19.14
N ALA A 305 -12.11 -17.26 -18.51
CA ALA A 305 -11.08 -16.30 -18.09
C ALA A 305 -10.54 -15.49 -19.28
N LYS A 306 -10.16 -16.16 -20.38
CA LYS A 306 -9.64 -15.50 -21.60
C LYS A 306 -10.63 -14.53 -22.24
N SER A 307 -11.92 -14.84 -22.23
CA SER A 307 -12.94 -14.04 -22.92
C SER A 307 -13.60 -12.98 -22.03
N ARG A 308 -13.67 -13.20 -20.72
CA ARG A 308 -14.43 -12.36 -19.78
C ARG A 308 -13.58 -11.63 -18.75
N VAL A 309 -12.39 -12.13 -18.42
CA VAL A 309 -11.56 -11.58 -17.33
C VAL A 309 -10.30 -10.93 -17.88
N MET A 310 -9.45 -11.71 -18.55
CA MET A 310 -8.13 -11.29 -19.06
C MET A 310 -8.13 -10.04 -19.95
N PRO A 311 -9.14 -9.75 -20.80
CA PRO A 311 -9.13 -8.55 -21.64
C PRO A 311 -9.17 -7.22 -20.87
N TYR A 312 -9.46 -7.27 -19.56
CA TYR A 312 -9.54 -6.10 -18.69
C TYR A 312 -8.40 -6.05 -17.66
N ILE A 313 -7.50 -7.03 -17.67
CA ILE A 313 -6.36 -7.08 -16.74
C ILE A 313 -5.22 -6.25 -17.33
N SER A 314 -4.86 -5.19 -16.62
CA SER A 314 -3.59 -4.51 -16.81
C SER A 314 -2.47 -5.36 -16.25
N SER A 315 -1.50 -5.72 -17.10
CA SER A 315 -0.49 -6.71 -16.76
C SER A 315 0.81 -6.48 -17.52
N SER A 316 1.93 -6.61 -16.82
CA SER A 316 3.27 -6.56 -17.40
C SER A 316 3.77 -7.93 -17.88
N THR A 317 3.17 -9.05 -17.43
CA THR A 317 3.68 -10.40 -17.66
C THR A 317 2.58 -11.46 -17.82
N ALA A 318 2.89 -12.60 -18.44
CA ALA A 318 1.94 -13.70 -18.55
C ALA A 318 1.57 -14.27 -17.17
N GLN A 319 2.55 -14.45 -16.28
CA GLN A 319 2.31 -15.01 -14.95
C GLN A 319 1.43 -14.10 -14.07
N TRP A 320 1.57 -12.77 -14.17
CA TRP A 320 0.67 -11.85 -13.47
C TRP A 320 -0.75 -11.90 -14.04
N THR A 321 -0.87 -12.00 -15.37
CA THR A 321 -2.18 -12.18 -16.03
C THR A 321 -2.88 -13.44 -15.54
N GLU A 322 -2.14 -14.54 -15.36
CA GLU A 322 -2.68 -15.78 -14.79
C GLU A 322 -3.03 -15.62 -13.31
N HIS A 323 -2.19 -14.96 -12.52
CA HIS A 323 -2.48 -14.68 -11.11
C HIS A 323 -3.79 -13.90 -10.97
N GLU A 324 -3.90 -12.74 -11.61
CA GLU A 324 -5.10 -11.90 -11.55
C GLU A 324 -6.34 -12.60 -12.12
N ALA A 325 -6.19 -13.44 -13.15
CA ALA A 325 -7.34 -14.12 -13.73
C ALA A 325 -7.86 -15.28 -12.87
N TYR A 326 -6.98 -16.08 -12.27
CA TYR A 326 -7.33 -17.37 -11.69
C TYR A 326 -7.15 -17.44 -10.18
N ASP A 327 -6.31 -16.60 -9.58
CA ASP A 327 -6.08 -16.61 -8.14
C ASP A 327 -6.98 -15.55 -7.49
N GLY A 328 -7.67 -15.93 -6.41
CA GLY A 328 -8.65 -15.05 -5.79
C GLY A 328 -10.06 -15.25 -6.36
N SER A 329 -10.83 -14.17 -6.54
CA SER A 329 -12.29 -14.27 -6.80
C SER A 329 -12.73 -13.77 -8.18
N GLN A 330 -11.78 -13.35 -9.04
CA GLN A 330 -12.08 -12.64 -10.28
C GLN A 330 -12.91 -13.43 -11.29
N LEU A 331 -12.77 -14.76 -11.33
CA LEU A 331 -13.57 -15.65 -12.19
C LEU A 331 -15.08 -15.53 -11.96
N THR A 332 -15.50 -15.13 -10.76
CA THR A 332 -16.90 -15.06 -10.36
C THR A 332 -17.39 -13.62 -10.14
N MET A 333 -16.56 -12.63 -10.48
CA MET A 333 -16.94 -11.22 -10.38
C MET A 333 -18.01 -10.89 -11.42
N GLY A 334 -19.09 -10.26 -10.98
CA GLY A 334 -20.19 -9.86 -11.85
C GLY A 334 -21.18 -8.93 -11.16
N LYS A 335 -22.30 -8.62 -11.83
CA LYS A 335 -23.27 -7.67 -11.28
C LYS A 335 -24.10 -8.31 -10.15
N PRO A 336 -24.46 -7.55 -9.10
CA PRO A 336 -25.40 -8.04 -8.09
C PRO A 336 -26.67 -8.64 -8.72
N GLY A 337 -27.05 -9.84 -8.30
CA GLY A 337 -28.23 -10.54 -8.79
C GLY A 337 -28.04 -11.36 -10.07
N GLU A 338 -26.89 -11.26 -10.74
CA GLU A 338 -26.53 -12.14 -11.85
C GLU A 338 -26.46 -13.61 -11.38
N LYS A 339 -26.85 -14.54 -12.26
CA LYS A 339 -26.80 -15.98 -12.00
C LYS A 339 -25.61 -16.59 -12.70
N LEU A 340 -24.74 -17.26 -11.96
CA LEU A 340 -23.63 -18.05 -12.47
C LEU A 340 -23.94 -19.54 -12.29
N LYS A 341 -23.86 -20.32 -13.38
CA LYS A 341 -23.88 -21.79 -13.32
C LYS A 341 -22.45 -22.29 -13.20
N LEU A 342 -22.11 -22.89 -12.08
CA LEU A 342 -20.76 -23.39 -11.82
C LEU A 342 -20.74 -24.91 -11.90
N GLN A 343 -19.69 -25.45 -12.50
CA GLN A 343 -19.40 -26.88 -12.51
C GLN A 343 -18.05 -27.16 -11.86
N PHE A 344 -18.07 -27.98 -10.82
CA PHE A 344 -16.89 -28.43 -10.11
C PHE A 344 -16.64 -29.92 -10.31
N ALA A 345 -15.39 -30.36 -10.29
CA ALA A 345 -14.98 -31.75 -10.32
C ALA A 345 -14.18 -32.13 -9.07
N GLU A 346 -14.44 -33.32 -8.54
CA GLU A 346 -13.70 -33.97 -7.46
C GLU A 346 -13.46 -35.43 -7.85
N GLY A 347 -12.29 -35.72 -8.44
CA GLY A 347 -12.07 -36.98 -9.16
C GLY A 347 -13.08 -37.14 -10.31
N GLU A 348 -13.83 -38.25 -10.32
CA GLU A 348 -14.89 -38.50 -11.31
C GLU A 348 -16.23 -37.84 -10.97
N LYS A 349 -16.39 -37.33 -9.73
CA LYS A 349 -17.64 -36.71 -9.29
C LYS A 349 -17.75 -35.30 -9.83
N VAL A 350 -18.95 -34.94 -10.30
CA VAL A 350 -19.25 -33.61 -10.83
C VAL A 350 -20.36 -32.96 -10.00
N LEU A 351 -20.07 -31.78 -9.45
CA LEU A 351 -21.04 -30.92 -8.77
C LEU A 351 -21.46 -29.79 -9.72
N ARG A 352 -22.77 -29.54 -9.83
CA ARG A 352 -23.32 -28.41 -10.59
C ARG A 352 -24.23 -27.59 -9.70
N ILE A 353 -23.94 -26.30 -9.57
CA ILE A 353 -24.73 -25.37 -8.77
C ILE A 353 -25.04 -24.11 -9.59
N THR A 354 -26.13 -23.43 -9.24
CA THR A 354 -26.46 -22.11 -9.80
C THR A 354 -26.49 -21.09 -8.68
N CYS A 355 -25.51 -20.19 -8.68
CA CYS A 355 -25.37 -19.20 -7.64
C CYS A 355 -25.86 -17.84 -8.13
N LYS A 356 -26.60 -17.11 -7.28
CA LYS A 356 -26.95 -15.71 -7.52
C LYS A 356 -25.98 -14.79 -6.78
N LEU A 357 -25.29 -13.91 -7.51
CA LEU A 357 -24.32 -12.98 -6.95
C LEU A 357 -24.98 -12.03 -5.93
N GLY A 358 -24.32 -11.84 -4.79
CA GLY A 358 -24.82 -11.04 -3.66
C GLY A 358 -25.77 -11.77 -2.69
N VAL A 359 -26.16 -13.03 -2.96
CA VAL A 359 -26.96 -13.84 -2.02
C VAL A 359 -26.08 -14.53 -0.98
N TYR A 360 -24.96 -15.10 -1.41
CA TYR A 360 -24.03 -15.81 -0.52
C TYR A 360 -23.21 -14.83 0.31
N LYS A 361 -23.14 -15.08 1.62
CA LYS A 361 -22.37 -14.28 2.57
C LYS A 361 -21.06 -14.99 2.92
N ALA A 362 -20.00 -14.20 3.12
CA ALA A 362 -18.78 -14.67 3.75
C ALA A 362 -18.98 -14.68 5.28
N ASP A 363 -19.54 -15.76 5.80
CA ASP A 363 -19.90 -15.93 7.22
C ASP A 363 -18.93 -16.84 7.99
N LEU A 364 -17.98 -17.47 7.31
CA LEU A 364 -16.91 -18.23 7.94
C LEU A 364 -15.75 -17.30 8.29
N ALA A 365 -15.32 -17.35 9.55
CA ALA A 365 -14.22 -16.53 10.05
C ALA A 365 -12.91 -16.92 9.36
N TYR A 366 -12.31 -15.95 8.65
CA TYR A 366 -10.99 -16.10 8.06
C TYR A 366 -10.20 -14.82 8.27
N LYS A 367 -9.21 -14.86 9.18
CA LYS A 367 -8.36 -13.71 9.46
C LYS A 367 -6.91 -14.16 9.54
N GLU A 368 -6.17 -13.95 8.46
CA GLU A 368 -4.72 -14.00 8.49
C GLU A 368 -4.20 -12.61 8.93
N PRO A 369 -3.31 -12.53 9.93
CA PRO A 369 -2.67 -11.28 10.29
C PRO A 369 -1.73 -10.81 9.16
N ASP A 370 -1.46 -9.51 9.10
CA ASP A 370 -0.54 -8.93 8.10
C ASP A 370 0.90 -9.43 8.29
N VAL A 371 1.26 -9.69 9.54
CA VAL A 371 2.53 -10.28 9.96
C VAL A 371 2.21 -11.52 10.79
N ALA A 372 2.73 -12.67 10.39
CA ALA A 372 2.69 -13.90 11.17
C ALA A 372 4.11 -14.44 11.36
N PHE A 373 4.49 -14.75 12.59
CA PHE A 373 5.78 -15.33 12.90
C PHE A 373 5.60 -16.65 13.66
N ARG A 374 6.38 -17.65 13.30
CA ARG A 374 6.51 -18.92 14.03
C ARG A 374 7.92 -19.46 13.88
N VAL A 375 8.36 -20.27 14.84
CA VAL A 375 9.62 -21.01 14.75
C VAL A 375 9.30 -22.42 14.23
N LEU A 376 10.00 -22.83 13.19
CA LEU A 376 9.94 -24.15 12.58
C LEU A 376 10.97 -25.09 13.23
N ASP A 377 10.90 -26.36 12.82
CA ASP A 377 11.89 -27.37 13.18
C ASP A 377 13.31 -26.88 12.88
N THR A 378 14.27 -27.36 13.68
CA THR A 378 15.67 -26.92 13.63
C THR A 378 15.89 -25.43 13.94
N ASN A 379 14.95 -24.76 14.62
CA ASN A 379 15.06 -23.35 15.03
C ASN A 379 15.15 -22.35 13.85
N VAL A 380 14.39 -22.59 12.77
CA VAL A 380 14.27 -21.67 11.63
C VAL A 380 13.06 -20.77 11.84
N GLY A 381 13.25 -19.45 11.76
CA GLY A 381 12.15 -18.49 11.79
C GLY A 381 11.36 -18.51 10.49
N TYR A 382 10.04 -18.51 10.58
CA TYR A 382 9.14 -18.32 9.45
C TYR A 382 8.32 -17.05 9.66
N LEU A 383 8.58 -16.04 8.82
CA LEU A 383 7.92 -14.75 8.86
C LEU A 383 7.08 -14.56 7.59
N ARG A 384 5.76 -14.55 7.71
CA ARG A 384 4.85 -14.24 6.61
C ARG A 384 4.47 -12.77 6.65
N ILE A 385 4.67 -12.07 5.54
CA ILE A 385 4.23 -10.68 5.34
C ILE A 385 3.19 -10.68 4.21
N ARG A 386 1.92 -10.52 4.59
CA ARG A 386 0.78 -10.64 3.66
C ARG A 386 0.64 -9.46 2.72
N THR A 387 0.98 -8.25 3.20
CA THR A 387 0.89 -7.00 2.43
C THR A 387 1.86 -5.97 2.98
N PHE A 388 2.42 -5.10 2.15
CA PHE A 388 3.19 -3.93 2.58
C PHE A 388 2.32 -2.67 2.79
N ASN A 389 0.99 -2.78 2.67
CA ASN A 389 0.07 -1.66 2.84
C ASN A 389 -0.39 -1.44 4.29
N GLY A 390 -0.02 -2.33 5.22
CA GLY A 390 -0.48 -2.28 6.62
C GLY A 390 0.17 -1.15 7.42
N TYR A 391 -0.62 -0.21 7.93
CA TYR A 391 -0.14 0.88 8.80
C TYR A 391 0.51 0.39 10.11
N HIS A 392 0.17 -0.82 10.54
CA HIS A 392 0.70 -1.43 11.77
C HIS A 392 1.86 -2.40 11.51
N LEU A 393 2.24 -2.62 10.24
CA LEU A 393 3.23 -3.64 9.86
C LEU A 393 4.54 -3.48 10.63
N MET A 394 5.08 -2.27 10.72
CA MET A 394 6.33 -2.01 11.43
C MET A 394 6.23 -2.39 12.92
N GLY A 395 5.11 -2.04 13.57
CA GLY A 395 4.87 -2.36 14.97
C GLY A 395 4.66 -3.85 15.21
N GLU A 396 3.91 -4.54 14.34
CA GLU A 396 3.74 -6.00 14.41
C GLU A 396 5.06 -6.74 14.17
N PHE A 397 5.87 -6.28 13.22
CA PHE A 397 7.21 -6.82 12.98
C PHE A 397 8.12 -6.62 14.19
N GLN A 398 8.11 -5.43 14.81
CA GLN A 398 8.89 -5.14 16.01
C GLN A 398 8.51 -6.03 17.20
N LYS A 399 7.23 -6.41 17.34
CA LYS A 399 6.78 -7.32 18.40
C LYS A 399 7.39 -8.72 18.27
N VAL A 400 7.51 -9.23 17.05
CA VAL A 400 8.05 -10.57 16.80
C VAL A 400 9.57 -10.60 16.68
N TYR A 401 10.20 -9.43 16.51
CA TYR A 401 11.63 -9.29 16.25
C TYR A 401 12.54 -9.91 17.34
N PRO A 402 12.27 -9.76 18.65
CA PRO A 402 13.10 -10.38 19.69
C PRO A 402 13.15 -11.91 19.61
N ASP A 403 12.07 -12.55 19.18
CA ASP A 403 12.03 -14.01 18.99
C ASP A 403 12.65 -14.41 17.65
N LEU A 404 12.45 -13.59 16.61
CA LEU A 404 13.13 -13.73 15.33
C LEU A 404 14.66 -13.76 15.50
N LEU A 405 15.23 -12.87 16.31
CA LEU A 405 16.67 -12.81 16.59
C LEU A 405 17.24 -14.10 17.18
N LYS A 406 16.43 -14.92 17.86
CA LYS A 406 16.87 -16.19 18.48
C LYS A 406 16.98 -17.35 17.48
N THR A 407 16.40 -17.20 16.29
CA THR A 407 16.40 -18.25 15.25
C THR A 407 17.76 -18.36 14.57
N ARG A 408 18.08 -19.54 14.01
CA ARG A 408 19.36 -19.76 13.30
C ARG A 408 19.35 -19.27 11.85
N ALA A 409 18.18 -19.20 11.24
CA ALA A 409 17.94 -18.75 9.87
C ALA A 409 16.49 -18.27 9.73
N LEU A 410 16.20 -17.47 8.71
CA LEU A 410 14.89 -16.85 8.49
C LEU A 410 14.37 -17.17 7.08
N ILE A 411 13.14 -17.66 7.02
CA ILE A 411 12.34 -17.77 5.80
C ILE A 411 11.28 -16.66 5.84
N ILE A 412 11.29 -15.77 4.84
CA ILE A 412 10.31 -14.69 4.70
C ILE A 412 9.35 -15.06 3.57
N ASP A 413 8.07 -15.26 3.88
CA ASP A 413 7.04 -15.58 2.89
C ASP A 413 6.28 -14.31 2.47
N ILE A 414 6.51 -13.88 1.22
CA ILE A 414 5.80 -12.78 0.55
C ILE A 414 5.04 -13.26 -0.69
N ARG A 415 4.75 -14.57 -0.79
CA ARG A 415 3.88 -15.10 -1.84
C ARG A 415 2.48 -14.49 -1.71
N ASN A 416 1.91 -14.08 -2.84
CA ASN A 416 0.64 -13.35 -2.95
C ASN A 416 0.61 -11.99 -2.21
N ASN A 417 1.78 -11.40 -1.93
CA ASN A 417 1.87 -10.04 -1.43
C ASN A 417 1.90 -9.06 -2.62
N GLY A 418 0.77 -8.41 -2.88
CA GLY A 418 0.60 -7.44 -3.96
C GLY A 418 1.31 -6.09 -3.77
N GLY A 419 2.09 -5.93 -2.70
CA GLY A 419 2.82 -4.72 -2.39
C GLY A 419 2.09 -3.78 -1.42
N GLY A 420 2.25 -2.47 -1.64
CA GLY A 420 1.85 -1.40 -0.73
C GLY A 420 2.92 -0.32 -0.65
N ASN A 421 3.43 -0.04 0.55
CA ASN A 421 4.41 1.02 0.76
C ASN A 421 5.84 0.47 0.75
N SER A 422 6.68 0.86 -0.23
CA SER A 422 8.09 0.43 -0.32
C SER A 422 8.92 0.82 0.91
N GLY A 423 8.54 1.89 1.63
CA GLY A 423 9.17 2.27 2.91
C GLY A 423 9.00 1.24 4.02
N ASN A 424 7.90 0.47 4.02
CA ASN A 424 7.73 -0.67 4.93
C ASN A 424 8.70 -1.80 4.56
N GLY A 425 8.91 -2.05 3.27
CA GLY A 425 9.91 -2.98 2.76
C GLY A 425 11.33 -2.57 3.17
N ASP A 426 11.69 -1.31 2.92
CA ASP A 426 12.99 -0.73 3.33
C ASP A 426 13.23 -0.84 4.83
N PHE A 427 12.20 -0.59 5.65
CA PHE A 427 12.31 -0.73 7.10
C PHE A 427 12.62 -2.17 7.52
N LEU A 428 11.91 -3.15 6.96
CA LEU A 428 12.16 -4.56 7.23
C LEU A 428 13.57 -4.95 6.77
N ALA A 429 13.92 -4.65 5.53
CA ALA A 429 15.22 -5.01 4.95
C ALA A 429 16.39 -4.41 5.73
N SER A 430 16.33 -3.10 6.04
CA SER A 430 17.37 -2.41 6.83
C SER A 430 17.47 -2.89 8.28
N SER A 431 16.45 -3.56 8.82
CA SER A 431 16.52 -4.17 10.15
C SER A 431 17.17 -5.56 10.10
N LEU A 432 17.07 -6.28 8.99
CA LEU A 432 17.58 -7.65 8.88
C LEU A 432 19.09 -7.75 8.64
N VAL A 433 19.71 -6.72 8.07
CA VAL A 433 21.12 -6.75 7.66
C VAL A 433 21.96 -5.73 8.43
N ALA A 434 23.24 -6.06 8.64
CA ALA A 434 24.20 -5.14 9.27
C ALA A 434 24.83 -4.17 8.26
N ASP A 435 24.94 -4.59 7.01
CA ASP A 435 25.56 -3.82 5.93
C ASP A 435 24.62 -2.76 5.34
N THR A 436 25.20 -1.82 4.60
CA THR A 436 24.43 -0.88 3.79
C THR A 436 23.91 -1.60 2.56
N LEU A 437 22.60 -1.54 2.33
CA LEU A 437 21.97 -2.04 1.11
C LEU A 437 22.00 -0.97 0.04
N MET A 438 22.11 -1.34 -1.23
CA MET A 438 21.88 -0.45 -2.35
C MET A 438 20.46 -0.62 -2.87
N ARG A 439 19.68 0.46 -2.89
CA ARG A 439 18.43 0.51 -3.64
C ARG A 439 18.71 0.67 -5.12
N GLY A 440 17.87 0.08 -5.94
CA GLY A 440 17.96 0.22 -7.38
C GLY A 440 17.75 1.66 -7.87
N ALA A 441 18.30 1.94 -9.04
CA ALA A 441 18.09 3.20 -9.75
C ALA A 441 16.66 3.28 -10.28
N TRP A 442 16.18 4.50 -10.54
CA TRP A 442 14.89 4.71 -11.17
C TRP A 442 14.86 5.94 -12.08
N SER A 443 13.92 5.96 -13.01
CA SER A 443 13.66 7.12 -13.87
C SER A 443 12.18 7.46 -13.99
N SER A 444 11.89 8.68 -14.44
CA SER A 444 10.53 9.17 -14.67
C SER A 444 10.49 10.15 -15.84
N PRO A 445 9.40 10.18 -16.65
CA PRO A 445 9.30 11.10 -17.77
C PRO A 445 9.44 12.57 -17.36
N LYS A 446 10.21 13.33 -18.14
CA LYS A 446 10.40 14.77 -17.93
C LYS A 446 9.87 15.55 -19.13
N TYR A 447 8.94 16.47 -18.88
CA TYR A 447 8.37 17.33 -19.93
C TYR A 447 8.48 18.82 -19.58
N ILE A 448 9.13 19.59 -20.45
CA ILE A 448 9.18 21.05 -20.38
C ILE A 448 8.68 21.61 -21.72
N PRO A 449 7.53 22.30 -21.77
CA PRO A 449 6.93 22.77 -23.02
C PRO A 449 7.85 23.64 -23.88
N ALA A 450 8.66 24.50 -23.26
CA ALA A 450 9.61 25.36 -23.98
C ALA A 450 10.64 24.52 -24.76
N TYR A 451 11.13 23.43 -24.19
CA TYR A 451 12.14 22.58 -24.82
C TYR A 451 11.54 21.84 -26.01
N ALA A 452 10.30 21.35 -25.88
CA ALA A 452 9.55 20.80 -27.01
C ALA A 452 9.38 21.83 -28.15
N SER A 453 9.09 23.10 -27.83
CA SER A 453 8.95 24.17 -28.84
C SER A 453 10.25 24.47 -29.61
N TRP A 454 11.40 24.14 -29.01
CA TRP A 454 12.72 24.30 -29.63
C TRP A 454 13.20 23.04 -30.36
N GLY A 455 12.39 21.97 -30.39
CA GLY A 455 12.78 20.67 -30.92
C GLY A 455 13.78 19.92 -30.02
N THR A 456 13.99 20.38 -28.79
CA THR A 456 14.91 19.77 -27.83
C THR A 456 14.25 18.59 -27.15
N LYS A 457 14.79 17.39 -27.39
CA LYS A 457 14.42 16.18 -26.63
C LYS A 457 15.03 16.27 -25.24
N LEU A 458 14.20 16.10 -24.21
CA LEU A 458 14.66 15.93 -22.84
C LEU A 458 14.85 14.45 -22.54
N ASP A 459 15.94 14.13 -21.87
CA ASP A 459 16.09 12.85 -21.21
C ASP A 459 15.16 12.79 -19.98
N ASP A 460 14.76 11.57 -19.65
CA ASP A 460 14.00 11.29 -18.43
C ASP A 460 14.77 11.81 -17.20
N TYR A 461 14.02 12.17 -16.16
CA TYR A 461 14.62 12.39 -14.85
C TYR A 461 15.14 11.06 -14.32
N GLN A 462 16.38 11.03 -13.86
CA GLN A 462 17.04 9.82 -13.39
C GLN A 462 17.56 10.00 -11.97
N VAL A 463 17.44 8.93 -11.19
CA VAL A 463 18.04 8.80 -9.87
C VAL A 463 18.89 7.54 -9.88
N ALA A 464 20.18 7.70 -9.63
CA ALA A 464 21.12 6.60 -9.48
C ALA A 464 20.79 5.79 -8.22
N GLU A 465 21.40 4.60 -8.10
CA GLU A 465 21.28 3.76 -6.91
C GLU A 465 21.55 4.54 -5.62
N GLN A 466 20.76 4.28 -4.58
CA GLN A 466 20.81 5.02 -3.32
C GLN A 466 21.12 4.08 -2.16
N PRO A 467 22.04 4.44 -1.26
CA PRO A 467 22.31 3.64 -0.08
C PRO A 467 21.08 3.65 0.85
N LEU A 468 20.72 2.49 1.36
CA LEU A 468 19.81 2.26 2.47
C LEU A 468 20.65 1.78 3.65
N MET A 469 20.88 2.69 4.58
CA MET A 469 21.65 2.41 5.79
C MET A 469 20.88 1.43 6.69
N HIS A 470 21.61 0.54 7.36
CA HIS A 470 21.03 -0.33 8.37
C HIS A 470 20.29 0.47 9.45
N ASN A 471 19.24 -0.13 10.01
CA ASN A 471 18.44 0.49 11.05
C ASN A 471 19.21 0.50 12.38
N LYS A 472 19.79 1.66 12.73
CA LYS A 472 20.60 1.85 13.94
C LYS A 472 19.85 1.64 15.26
N ASN A 473 18.53 1.52 15.24
CA ASN A 473 17.71 1.31 16.43
C ASN A 473 17.31 -0.16 16.63
N MET A 474 17.76 -1.07 15.75
CA MET A 474 17.48 -2.50 15.85
C MET A 474 18.78 -3.29 15.73
N GLU A 475 18.90 -4.35 16.52
CA GLU A 475 19.99 -5.31 16.36
C GLU A 475 19.84 -5.99 14.99
N PRO A 476 20.86 -5.99 14.12
CA PRO A 476 20.76 -6.63 12.82
C PRO A 476 20.62 -8.14 12.97
N TYR A 477 19.72 -8.76 12.20
CA TYR A 477 19.53 -10.21 12.26
C TYR A 477 20.80 -10.98 11.83
N GLY A 478 21.38 -10.62 10.69
CA GLY A 478 22.72 -11.05 10.26
C GLY A 478 22.92 -12.55 9.98
N LYS A 479 21.87 -13.37 10.02
CA LYS A 479 21.90 -14.83 9.75
C LYS A 479 21.25 -15.15 8.40
N PRO A 480 21.39 -16.37 7.86
CA PRO A 480 20.89 -16.70 6.52
C PRO A 480 19.39 -16.41 6.32
N ILE A 481 19.06 -15.81 5.18
CA ILE A 481 17.70 -15.43 4.79
C ILE A 481 17.33 -16.09 3.46
N ILE A 482 16.12 -16.65 3.40
CA ILE A 482 15.45 -17.06 2.16
C ILE A 482 14.12 -16.32 2.05
N VAL A 483 13.79 -15.84 0.86
CA VAL A 483 12.50 -15.19 0.58
C VAL A 483 11.67 -16.07 -0.36
N LEU A 484 10.46 -16.41 0.04
CA LEU A 484 9.52 -17.14 -0.80
C LEU A 484 8.72 -16.16 -1.65
N VAL A 485 8.72 -16.39 -2.96
CA VAL A 485 8.07 -15.52 -3.95
C VAL A 485 7.20 -16.32 -4.92
N ASN A 486 6.19 -15.67 -5.49
CA ASN A 486 5.41 -16.26 -6.58
C ASN A 486 4.84 -15.20 -7.52
N ARG A 487 4.04 -15.62 -8.50
CA ARG A 487 3.36 -14.75 -9.46
C ARG A 487 2.51 -13.63 -8.85
N GLY A 488 2.10 -13.77 -7.59
CA GLY A 488 1.35 -12.76 -6.83
C GLY A 488 2.22 -11.83 -5.98
N THR A 489 3.53 -12.01 -5.97
CA THR A 489 4.48 -11.04 -5.40
C THR A 489 4.64 -9.89 -6.40
N PHE A 490 4.25 -8.67 -6.00
CA PHE A 490 4.08 -7.54 -6.91
C PHE A 490 4.43 -6.19 -6.25
N SER A 491 4.77 -5.16 -7.04
CA SER A 491 4.98 -3.79 -6.56
C SER A 491 6.03 -3.69 -5.43
N ALA A 492 5.74 -3.01 -4.32
CA ALA A 492 6.64 -2.90 -3.16
C ALA A 492 7.17 -4.25 -2.62
N ALA A 493 6.46 -5.37 -2.87
CA ALA A 493 6.97 -6.69 -2.51
C ALA A 493 8.08 -7.17 -3.45
N GLU A 494 8.02 -6.80 -4.74
CA GLU A 494 9.13 -6.98 -5.67
C GLU A 494 10.29 -6.05 -5.33
N ASP A 495 10.05 -4.79 -4.94
CA ASP A 495 11.12 -3.89 -4.49
C ASP A 495 11.90 -4.51 -3.32
N PHE A 496 11.20 -5.07 -2.32
CA PHE A 496 11.79 -5.75 -1.18
C PHE A 496 12.59 -7.00 -1.60
N ALA A 497 12.03 -7.83 -2.49
CA ALA A 497 12.72 -9.01 -3.00
C ALA A 497 13.96 -8.65 -3.82
N ALA A 498 13.86 -7.67 -4.73
CA ALA A 498 14.96 -7.16 -5.54
C ALA A 498 16.07 -6.57 -4.66
N LEU A 499 15.69 -5.83 -3.62
CA LEU A 499 16.63 -5.24 -2.67
C LEU A 499 17.47 -6.32 -1.98
N LEU A 500 16.85 -7.37 -1.45
CA LEU A 500 17.59 -8.44 -0.77
C LEU A 500 18.37 -9.34 -1.74
N GLN A 501 17.79 -9.69 -2.89
CA GLN A 501 18.44 -10.53 -3.89
C GLN A 501 19.62 -9.81 -4.56
N GLY A 502 19.43 -8.58 -5.04
CA GLY A 502 20.45 -7.79 -5.73
C GLY A 502 21.66 -7.45 -4.85
N ASN A 503 21.43 -7.31 -3.53
CA ASN A 503 22.51 -7.13 -2.55
C ASN A 503 23.09 -8.45 -2.01
N ARG A 504 22.68 -9.60 -2.55
CA ARG A 504 23.12 -10.95 -2.15
C ARG A 504 22.87 -11.29 -0.67
N GLN A 505 21.83 -10.71 -0.09
CA GLN A 505 21.45 -10.92 1.31
C GLN A 505 20.44 -12.05 1.50
N ALA A 506 19.67 -12.36 0.46
CA ALA A 506 18.75 -13.49 0.48
C ALA A 506 18.68 -14.18 -0.89
N LYS A 507 18.40 -15.48 -0.88
CA LYS A 507 17.98 -16.22 -2.07
C LYS A 507 16.46 -16.17 -2.21
N LEU A 508 15.98 -16.03 -3.43
CA LEU A 508 14.57 -16.16 -3.78
C LEU A 508 14.24 -17.61 -4.14
N VAL A 509 13.16 -18.16 -3.56
CA VAL A 509 12.69 -19.53 -3.81
C VAL A 509 11.21 -19.50 -4.18
N GLY A 510 10.82 -20.21 -5.24
CA GLY A 510 9.41 -20.32 -5.65
C GLY A 510 9.22 -20.03 -7.14
N MET A 511 8.32 -19.12 -7.49
CA MET A 511 7.95 -18.81 -8.87
C MET A 511 8.34 -17.38 -9.25
N PRO A 512 8.53 -17.07 -10.54
CA PRO A 512 8.74 -15.69 -10.99
C PRO A 512 7.67 -14.75 -10.44
N THR A 513 8.09 -13.55 -10.05
CA THR A 513 7.19 -12.51 -9.53
C THR A 513 6.34 -11.89 -10.64
N GLY A 514 5.37 -11.05 -10.28
CA GLY A 514 4.41 -10.49 -11.23
C GLY A 514 5.03 -9.52 -12.25
N GLY A 515 6.17 -8.91 -11.96
CA GLY A 515 6.96 -8.16 -12.93
C GLY A 515 6.44 -6.77 -13.20
N SER A 516 5.90 -6.11 -12.19
CA SER A 516 5.55 -4.70 -12.28
C SER A 516 5.75 -4.07 -10.92
N THR A 517 6.55 -3.02 -10.91
CA THR A 517 6.60 -2.04 -9.82
C THR A 517 6.47 -0.66 -10.45
N GLY A 518 6.39 0.34 -9.59
CA GLY A 518 6.42 1.73 -9.99
C GLY A 518 5.38 2.57 -9.24
N ASN A 519 5.56 3.87 -9.35
CA ASN A 519 4.69 4.83 -8.70
C ASN A 519 3.62 5.30 -9.69
N GLY A 520 2.37 5.11 -9.31
CA GLY A 520 1.24 5.56 -10.10
C GLY A 520 0.90 7.02 -9.83
N VAL A 521 0.62 7.78 -10.88
CA VAL A 521 -0.16 9.03 -10.75
C VAL A 521 -1.64 8.68 -10.86
N TYR A 522 -2.46 9.28 -9.99
CA TYR A 522 -3.87 8.99 -9.91
C TYR A 522 -4.68 10.03 -10.70
N ILE A 523 -5.46 9.57 -11.68
CA ILE A 523 -6.16 10.44 -12.61
C ILE A 523 -7.67 10.17 -12.56
N SER A 524 -8.44 11.22 -12.26
CA SER A 524 -9.88 11.17 -12.43
C SER A 524 -10.28 11.15 -13.88
N LEU A 525 -11.02 10.13 -14.29
CA LEU A 525 -11.55 10.09 -15.65
C LEU A 525 -12.96 10.69 -15.68
N MET A 526 -13.84 10.26 -14.78
CA MET A 526 -15.18 10.77 -14.58
C MET A 526 -15.69 10.44 -13.17
N ASP A 527 -16.92 10.84 -12.82
CA ASP A 527 -17.48 10.53 -11.50
C ASP A 527 -17.43 9.01 -11.22
N GLY A 528 -16.75 8.64 -10.13
CA GLY A 528 -16.61 7.24 -9.72
C GLY A 528 -15.69 6.38 -10.58
N VAL A 529 -14.97 6.92 -11.59
CA VAL A 529 -14.03 6.16 -12.44
C VAL A 529 -12.70 6.90 -12.54
N ALA A 530 -11.61 6.17 -12.29
CA ALA A 530 -10.27 6.72 -12.26
C ALA A 530 -9.24 5.78 -12.89
N ALA A 531 -8.06 6.31 -13.15
CA ALA A 531 -6.91 5.55 -13.61
C ALA A 531 -5.71 5.75 -12.67
N ASN A 532 -4.94 4.69 -12.51
CA ASN A 532 -3.57 4.76 -12.04
C ASN A 532 -2.66 4.68 -13.27
N ILE A 533 -1.70 5.59 -13.45
CA ILE A 533 -0.76 5.58 -14.58
C ILE A 533 0.67 5.45 -14.04
N CYS A 534 1.40 4.40 -14.45
CA CYS A 534 2.77 4.17 -13.98
C CYS A 534 3.73 5.26 -14.48
N THR A 535 4.36 5.97 -13.56
CA THR A 535 5.23 7.13 -13.85
C THR A 535 6.70 6.89 -13.54
N LYS A 536 7.02 5.73 -12.95
CA LYS A 536 8.35 5.44 -12.45
C LYS A 536 8.81 4.09 -12.97
N TYR A 537 10.00 4.09 -13.56
CA TYR A 537 10.67 2.88 -14.02
C TYR A 537 11.79 2.56 -13.04
N ASP A 538 11.59 1.49 -12.28
CA ASP A 538 12.56 0.97 -11.32
C ASP A 538 13.42 -0.13 -11.92
N LYS A 539 14.65 -0.21 -11.42
CA LYS A 539 15.61 -1.29 -11.67
C LYS A 539 15.95 -2.01 -10.38
N ALA A 540 16.42 -3.25 -10.48
CA ALA A 540 17.02 -3.93 -9.35
C ALA A 540 18.40 -3.32 -9.01
N PRO A 541 18.92 -3.52 -7.79
CA PRO A 541 20.31 -3.21 -7.48
C PRO A 541 21.25 -3.96 -8.45
N GLY A 542 22.24 -3.27 -9.01
CA GLY A 542 23.09 -3.79 -10.08
C GLY A 542 22.59 -3.46 -11.49
N GLY A 543 21.40 -2.85 -11.63
CA GLY A 543 20.88 -2.31 -12.89
C GLY A 543 20.03 -3.26 -13.72
N ASP A 544 19.72 -4.45 -13.21
CA ASP A 544 18.89 -5.45 -13.89
C ASP A 544 17.43 -5.02 -14.02
N ASP A 545 16.84 -5.33 -15.18
CA ASP A 545 15.43 -5.08 -15.47
C ASP A 545 14.54 -6.22 -15.01
N PHE A 546 13.61 -5.92 -14.10
CA PHE A 546 12.56 -6.84 -13.68
C PHE A 546 11.14 -6.37 -14.05
N VAL A 547 10.93 -5.08 -14.30
CA VAL A 547 9.64 -4.57 -14.80
C VAL A 547 9.38 -5.04 -16.23
N GLY A 548 8.26 -5.72 -16.46
CA GLY A 548 7.94 -6.42 -17.70
C GLY A 548 8.42 -7.88 -17.75
N ARG A 549 9.06 -8.39 -16.69
CA ARG A 549 9.63 -9.75 -16.65
C ARG A 549 9.29 -10.53 -15.38
N GLY A 550 9.31 -9.85 -14.23
CA GLY A 550 9.37 -10.46 -12.91
C GLY A 550 10.81 -10.76 -12.50
N LEU A 551 11.07 -10.72 -11.21
CA LEU A 551 12.25 -11.30 -10.59
C LEU A 551 12.20 -12.82 -10.78
N LEU A 552 13.30 -13.37 -11.27
CA LEU A 552 13.48 -14.82 -11.36
C LEU A 552 13.96 -15.34 -9.99
N PRO A 553 13.34 -16.41 -9.47
CA PRO A 553 13.83 -17.01 -8.24
C PRO A 553 15.17 -17.69 -8.48
N ASP A 554 16.09 -17.61 -7.51
CA ASP A 554 17.36 -18.35 -7.53
C ASP A 554 17.13 -19.87 -7.58
N VAL A 555 16.04 -20.33 -6.96
CA VAL A 555 15.57 -21.72 -7.06
C VAL A 555 14.10 -21.73 -7.42
N ARG A 556 13.80 -22.11 -8.66
CA ARG A 556 12.43 -22.29 -9.13
C ARG A 556 11.80 -23.53 -8.50
N VAL A 557 10.58 -23.38 -7.98
CA VAL A 557 9.75 -24.45 -7.42
C VAL A 557 8.30 -24.20 -7.80
N ASP A 558 7.73 -25.11 -8.57
CA ASP A 558 6.30 -25.14 -8.91
C ASP A 558 5.54 -25.96 -7.85
N GLU A 559 4.36 -25.50 -7.44
CA GLU A 559 3.48 -26.26 -6.55
C GLU A 559 2.68 -27.31 -7.36
N THR A 560 2.45 -28.46 -6.74
CA THR A 560 1.58 -29.53 -7.24
C THR A 560 0.26 -29.52 -6.48
N TYR A 561 -0.76 -30.23 -6.97
CA TYR A 561 -1.98 -30.41 -6.19
C TYR A 561 -1.67 -30.95 -4.77
N ASP A 562 -0.80 -31.96 -4.67
CA ASP A 562 -0.48 -32.58 -3.39
C ASP A 562 0.28 -31.64 -2.45
N SER A 563 1.29 -30.92 -2.94
CA SER A 563 2.07 -30.00 -2.10
C SER A 563 1.24 -28.81 -1.61
N TYR A 564 0.22 -28.39 -2.37
CA TYR A 564 -0.63 -27.26 -2.02
C TYR A 564 -1.84 -27.65 -1.16
N PHE A 565 -2.50 -28.79 -1.46
CA PHE A 565 -3.76 -29.17 -0.83
C PHE A 565 -3.63 -30.22 0.27
N ASN A 566 -2.69 -31.17 0.12
CA ASN A 566 -2.63 -32.37 0.98
C ASN A 566 -1.48 -32.35 1.99
N GLN A 567 -0.44 -31.54 1.77
CA GLN A 567 0.73 -31.47 2.64
C GLN A 567 0.67 -30.28 3.60
N ASN A 568 1.29 -30.43 4.77
CA ASN A 568 1.38 -29.36 5.78
C ASN A 568 2.34 -28.23 5.37
N GLU A 569 3.26 -28.53 4.45
CA GLU A 569 4.26 -27.59 3.96
C GLU A 569 4.22 -27.54 2.43
N SER A 570 4.13 -26.32 1.90
CA SER A 570 4.22 -26.06 0.46
C SER A 570 5.58 -26.48 -0.10
N ALA A 571 5.66 -26.84 -1.39
CA ALA A 571 6.89 -27.25 -2.04
C ALA A 571 8.01 -26.20 -1.91
N ALA A 572 7.68 -24.92 -2.06
CA ALA A 572 8.65 -23.83 -1.90
C ALA A 572 9.22 -23.73 -0.48
N LEU A 573 8.39 -23.94 0.55
CA LEU A 573 8.82 -23.93 1.96
C LEU A 573 9.75 -25.11 2.25
N ARG A 574 9.39 -26.32 1.81
CA ARG A 574 10.25 -27.49 1.98
C ARG A 574 11.61 -27.28 1.32
N LYS A 575 11.62 -26.77 0.08
CA LYS A 575 12.87 -26.49 -0.63
C LYS A 575 13.73 -25.46 0.09
N ALA A 576 13.12 -24.42 0.68
CA ALA A 576 13.84 -23.43 1.47
C ALA A 576 14.46 -24.05 2.74
N LEU A 577 13.74 -24.96 3.42
CA LEU A 577 14.29 -25.70 4.56
C LEU A 577 15.48 -26.57 4.16
N ASP A 578 15.39 -27.30 3.05
CA ASP A 578 16.49 -28.12 2.52
C ASP A 578 17.75 -27.28 2.26
N LEU A 579 17.59 -26.09 1.68
CA LEU A 579 18.70 -25.16 1.39
C LEU A 579 19.35 -24.58 2.65
N LEU A 580 18.68 -24.61 3.80
CA LEU A 580 19.20 -24.15 5.10
C LEU A 580 19.80 -25.29 5.93
N LEU A 581 19.72 -26.54 5.46
CA LEU A 581 20.33 -27.72 6.07
C LEU A 581 21.65 -28.11 5.40
N MET A 582 21.89 -27.62 4.17
CA MET A 582 23.17 -27.70 3.46
C MET A 582 24.15 -26.67 4.00
#